data_AF-A0A969VMB4-F1
#
_entry.id   AF-A0A969VMB4-F1
#
_cell.length_a   1.000
_cell.length_b   1.000
_cell.length_c   1.000
_cell.angle_alpha   90.00
_cell.angle_beta   90.00
_cell.angle_gamma   90.00
#
_symmetry.space_group_name_H-M   'P 1'
#
loop_
_entity.id
_entity.type
_entity.pdbx_description
1 polymer ?
#
loop_
_entity_poly.entity_id
_entity_poly.type
_entity_poly.pdbx_seq_one_letter_code
_entity_poly.pdbx_strand_id
1 'polypeptide(L)'
;MHLDDDRLYAGLLERDAVLAGAALVCVTSTGIFCRLTCPARKPKRENCRFEPSVEACVAAGFRACKRCHPEGWQAGAQIFSPLAGSGSASASNP
;
A
#
# COMPACT_ATOMS: atom_id res chain seq x y z
N MET A 1 3.11 -12.95 -12.44
CA MET A 1 1.71 -13.16 -11.99
C MET A 1 1.31 -11.92 -11.22
N HIS A 2 0.42 -11.11 -11.78
CA HIS A 2 -0.09 -9.91 -11.11
C HIS A 2 -0.92 -10.34 -9.91
N LEU A 3 -0.72 -9.71 -8.76
CA LEU A 3 -1.55 -9.96 -7.57
C LEU A 3 -2.89 -9.28 -7.83
N ASP A 4 -3.94 -10.06 -8.10
CA ASP A 4 -5.24 -9.52 -8.50
C ASP A 4 -5.86 -8.64 -7.40
N ASP A 5 -6.41 -7.47 -7.76
CA ASP A 5 -7.10 -6.55 -6.84
C ASP A 5 -8.20 -7.25 -6.04
N ASP A 6 -8.88 -8.25 -6.63
CA ASP A 6 -9.87 -9.08 -5.94
C ASP A 6 -9.28 -9.89 -4.79
N ARG A 7 -8.06 -10.40 -4.96
CA ARG A 7 -7.36 -11.16 -3.93
C ARG A 7 -6.91 -10.26 -2.79
N LEU A 8 -6.43 -9.06 -3.13
CA LEU A 8 -6.08 -8.03 -2.14
C LEU A 8 -7.32 -7.56 -1.36
N TYR A 9 -8.45 -7.41 -2.05
CA TYR A 9 -9.72 -7.07 -1.42
C TYR A 9 -10.25 -8.19 -0.53
N ALA A 10 -10.16 -9.46 -0.96
CA ALA A 10 -10.47 -10.60 -0.09
C ALA A 10 -9.58 -10.59 1.18
N GLY A 11 -8.28 -10.35 1.02
CA GLY A 11 -7.34 -10.18 2.13
C GLY A 11 -7.68 -9.03 3.08
N LEU A 12 -8.21 -7.90 2.56
CA LEU A 12 -8.75 -6.80 3.37
C LEU A 12 -9.96 -7.25 4.19
N LEU A 13 -10.83 -8.09 3.61
CA LEU A 13 -11.99 -8.63 4.29
C LEU A 13 -11.59 -9.62 5.39
N GLU A 14 -10.63 -10.49 5.11
CA GLU A 14 -10.15 -11.51 6.05
C GLU A 14 -9.12 -10.96 7.05
N ARG A 15 -8.58 -9.76 6.81
CA ARG A 15 -7.51 -9.13 7.59
C ARG A 15 -6.25 -9.99 7.60
N ASP A 16 -5.88 -10.50 6.43
CA ASP A 16 -4.69 -11.31 6.24
C ASP A 16 -3.42 -10.45 6.40
N ALA A 17 -2.58 -10.81 7.37
CA ALA A 17 -1.32 -10.12 7.65
C ALA A 17 -0.26 -10.33 6.55
N VAL A 18 -0.32 -11.45 5.82
CA VAL A 18 0.59 -11.75 4.71
C VAL A 18 0.33 -10.80 3.55
N LEU A 19 -0.95 -10.66 3.16
CA LEU A 19 -1.35 -9.71 2.11
C LEU A 19 -1.13 -8.27 2.56
N ALA A 20 -1.30 -7.95 3.85
CA ALA A 20 -0.94 -6.65 4.40
C ALA A 20 0.54 -6.29 4.22
N GLY A 21 1.44 -7.27 4.21
CA GLY A 21 2.86 -7.07 3.87
C GLY A 21 3.13 -6.98 2.37
N ALA A 22 2.17 -7.37 1.53
CA ALA A 22 2.29 -7.36 0.08
C ALA A 22 1.80 -6.04 -0.56
N ALA A 23 0.74 -5.42 -0.03
CA ALA A 23 0.18 -4.19 -0.58
C ALA A 23 -0.51 -3.31 0.47
N LEU A 24 -0.74 -2.04 0.11
CA LEU A 24 -1.53 -1.06 0.84
C LEU A 24 -2.86 -0.83 0.12
N VAL A 25 -3.90 -0.48 0.88
CA VAL A 25 -5.19 -0.05 0.31
C VAL A 25 -5.28 1.47 0.38
N CYS A 26 -5.26 2.16 -0.77
CA CYS A 26 -5.59 3.56 -0.87
C CYS A 26 -7.11 3.72 -1.13
N VAL A 27 -7.81 4.45 -0.26
CA VAL A 27 -9.26 4.67 -0.33
C VAL A 27 -9.53 5.99 -1.03
N THR A 28 -10.09 5.94 -2.24
CA THR A 28 -10.35 7.12 -3.08
C THR A 28 -11.41 8.04 -2.49
N SER A 29 -12.40 7.48 -1.78
CA SER A 29 -13.49 8.27 -1.18
C SER A 29 -13.01 9.21 -0.07
N THR A 30 -11.95 8.87 0.65
CA THR A 30 -11.38 9.70 1.73
C THR A 30 -10.02 10.28 1.39
N GLY A 31 -9.35 9.79 0.34
CA GLY A 31 -7.98 10.16 0.02
C GLY A 31 -6.97 9.66 1.06
N ILE A 32 -7.27 8.54 1.72
CA ILE A 32 -6.44 7.97 2.79
C ILE A 32 -6.00 6.56 2.42
N PHE A 33 -4.74 6.22 2.66
CA PHE A 33 -4.25 4.85 2.55
C PHE A 33 -4.07 4.16 3.91
N CYS A 34 -4.41 2.88 3.98
CA CYS A 34 -4.39 2.05 5.18
C CYS A 34 -3.72 0.70 4.90
N ARG A 35 -3.34 -0.01 5.97
CA ARG A 35 -2.97 -1.43 5.92
C ARG A 35 -4.21 -2.31 5.71
N LEU A 36 -4.05 -3.47 5.06
CA LEU A 36 -5.12 -4.45 4.85
C LEU A 36 -5.69 -5.04 6.17
N THR A 37 -4.95 -4.92 7.28
CA THR A 37 -5.42 -5.33 8.62
C THR A 37 -6.10 -4.22 9.41
N CYS A 38 -6.37 -3.07 8.80
CA CYS A 38 -6.93 -1.90 9.49
C CYS A 38 -8.30 -2.24 10.13
N PRO A 39 -8.53 -1.91 11.41
CA PRO A 39 -9.82 -2.13 12.07
C PRO A 39 -10.90 -1.12 11.65
N ALA A 40 -10.59 -0.19 10.74
CA ALA A 40 -11.54 0.79 10.25
C ALA A 40 -12.69 0.12 9.47
N ARG A 41 -13.79 0.86 9.29
CA ARG A 41 -14.92 0.38 8.48
C ARG A 41 -14.42 0.03 7.08
N LYS A 42 -14.69 -1.20 6.64
CA LYS A 42 -14.32 -1.70 5.32
C LYS A 42 -14.96 -0.83 4.22
N PRO A 43 -14.15 -0.15 3.39
CA PRO A 43 -14.67 0.61 2.26
C PRO A 43 -15.20 -0.34 1.17
N LYS A 44 -16.06 0.18 0.29
CA LYS A 44 -16.52 -0.57 -0.88
C LYS A 44 -15.36 -0.82 -1.83
N ARG A 45 -15.32 -2.00 -2.47
CA ARG A 45 -14.31 -2.39 -3.47
C ARG A 45 -14.10 -1.31 -4.55
N GLU A 46 -15.17 -0.66 -4.99
CA GLU A 46 -15.15 0.41 -6.01
C GLU A 46 -14.28 1.62 -5.62
N ASN A 47 -14.12 1.88 -4.32
CA ASN A 47 -13.31 2.97 -3.79
C ASN A 47 -11.97 2.48 -3.22
N CYS A 48 -11.65 1.19 -3.39
CA CYS A 48 -10.40 0.60 -2.95
C CYS A 48 -9.46 0.54 -4.14
N ARG A 49 -8.29 1.17 -4.00
CA ARG A 49 -7.16 0.98 -4.90
C ARG A 49 -6.04 0.33 -4.13
N PHE A 50 -5.35 -0.62 -4.73
CA PHE A 50 -4.23 -1.28 -4.08
C PHE A 50 -2.92 -0.85 -4.70
N GLU A 51 -1.98 -0.43 -3.87
CA GLU A 51 -0.66 0.01 -4.31
C GLU A 51 0.42 -0.79 -3.57
N PRO A 52 1.54 -1.12 -4.26
CA PRO A 52 2.57 -1.97 -3.69
C PRO A 52 3.46 -1.24 -2.66
N SER A 53 3.53 0.10 -2.68
CA SER A 53 4.37 0.87 -1.74
C SER A 53 3.69 2.13 -1.22
N VAL A 54 4.20 2.65 -0.09
CA VAL A 54 3.75 3.93 0.47
C VAL A 54 4.02 5.08 -0.50
N GLU A 55 5.16 5.06 -1.19
CA GLU A 55 5.53 6.13 -2.11
C GLU A 55 4.53 6.22 -3.26
N ALA A 56 4.03 5.09 -3.78
CA ALA A 56 3.01 5.08 -4.81
C ALA A 56 1.69 5.72 -4.33
N CYS A 57 1.19 5.36 -3.14
CA CYS A 57 0.00 6.03 -2.57
C CYS A 57 0.28 7.54 -2.32
N VAL A 58 1.45 7.92 -1.80
CA VAL A 58 1.78 9.34 -1.53
C VAL A 58 1.92 10.14 -2.81
N ALA A 59 2.57 9.59 -3.84
CA ALA A 59 2.70 10.21 -5.15
C ALA A 59 1.34 10.40 -5.84
N ALA A 60 0.39 9.48 -5.60
CA ALA A 60 -0.99 9.62 -6.04
C ALA A 60 -1.83 10.59 -5.17
N GLY A 61 -1.23 11.22 -4.15
CA GLY A 61 -1.88 12.26 -3.33
C GLY A 61 -2.68 11.73 -2.13
N PHE A 62 -2.52 10.46 -1.77
CA PHE A 62 -3.19 9.88 -0.61
C PHE A 62 -2.42 10.18 0.68
N ARG A 63 -3.16 10.36 1.78
CA ARG A 63 -2.59 10.61 3.12
C ARG A 63 -2.54 9.35 3.96
N ALA A 64 -1.56 9.23 4.84
CA ALA A 64 -1.46 8.09 5.75
C ALA A 64 -2.64 8.07 6.75
N CYS A 65 -3.17 6.87 7.01
CA CYS A 65 -4.23 6.71 7.98
C CYS A 65 -3.74 6.89 9.42
N LYS A 66 -4.31 7.86 10.13
CA LYS A 66 -4.04 8.16 11.55
C LYS A 66 -4.52 7.08 12.54
N ARG A 67 -5.08 5.97 12.07
CA ARG A 67 -5.60 4.88 12.92
C ARG A 67 -4.67 3.67 12.92
N CYS A 68 -4.15 3.33 11.75
CA CYS A 68 -3.21 2.22 11.60
C CYS A 68 -1.75 2.67 11.49
N HIS A 69 -1.50 3.99 11.41
CA HIS A 69 -0.16 4.60 11.31
C HIS A 69 0.74 3.83 10.34
N PRO A 70 0.37 3.72 9.05
CA PRO A 70 1.17 3.02 8.05
C PRO A 70 2.43 3.83 7.64
N GLU A 71 2.77 4.91 8.36
CA GLU A 71 3.87 5.82 8.04
C GLU A 71 5.26 5.14 8.07
N GLY A 72 5.39 4.02 8.76
CA GLY A 72 6.60 3.17 8.73
C GLY A 72 6.40 1.80 8.04
N TRP A 73 5.26 1.57 7.39
CA TRP A 73 4.95 0.27 6.80
C TRP A 73 5.47 0.15 5.37
N GLN A 74 6.43 -0.73 5.15
CA GLN A 74 6.98 -1.02 3.84
C GLN A 74 6.25 -2.24 3.27
N ALA A 75 5.18 -2.03 2.51
CA ALA A 75 4.64 -3.11 1.68
C ALA A 75 5.71 -3.44 0.61
N GLY A 76 6.08 -4.71 0.48
CA GLY A 76 6.99 -5.16 -0.58
C GLY A 76 8.46 -5.45 -0.20
N ALA A 77 8.92 -5.25 1.04
CA ALA A 77 10.33 -5.53 1.37
C ALA A 77 10.77 -7.01 1.23
N GLN A 78 9.83 -7.96 1.12
CA GLN A 78 10.14 -9.40 1.01
C GLN A 78 9.54 -10.14 -0.21
N ILE A 79 8.60 -9.55 -0.97
CA ILE A 79 7.79 -10.31 -1.96
C ILE A 79 7.97 -9.83 -3.41
N PHE A 80 8.33 -8.55 -3.63
CA PHE A 80 8.53 -7.97 -4.96
C PHE A 80 9.98 -7.50 -5.18
N SER A 81 10.97 -8.33 -4.82
CA SER A 81 12.34 -8.12 -5.32
C SER A 81 12.58 -8.96 -6.57
N PRO A 82 12.44 -8.38 -7.77
CA PRO A 82 13.33 -8.69 -8.86
C PRO A 82 14.23 -7.48 -9.05
N LEU A 83 15.33 -7.41 -8.29
CA LEU A 83 16.52 -6.66 -8.73
C LEU A 83 16.26 -5.19 -9.14
N ALA A 84 15.43 -4.43 -8.39
CA ALA A 84 15.35 -2.98 -8.61
C ALA A 84 16.59 -2.33 -8.00
N GLY A 85 17.56 -2.07 -8.88
CA GLY A 85 18.81 -1.43 -8.57
C GLY A 85 18.61 -0.18 -7.73
N SER A 86 19.46 -0.05 -6.72
CA SER A 86 19.86 1.20 -6.11
C SER A 86 20.45 2.13 -7.18
N GLY A 87 19.58 2.75 -7.98
CA GLY A 87 19.85 3.97 -8.71
C GLY A 87 19.59 5.16 -7.78
N SER A 88 20.33 5.23 -6.67
CA SER A 88 20.48 6.46 -5.90
C SER A 88 21.39 7.40 -6.68
N ALA A 89 20.84 8.07 -7.69
CA ALA A 89 21.47 9.19 -8.36
C ALA A 89 20.58 10.42 -8.20
N SER A 90 20.87 11.23 -7.20
CA SER A 90 20.54 12.65 -7.07
C SER A 90 21.24 13.15 -5.80
N ALA A 91 22.09 14.17 -5.81
CA ALA A 91 22.55 15.05 -6.87
C ALA A 91 23.88 15.66 -6.40
N SER A 92 24.79 15.88 -7.35
CA SER A 92 25.96 16.71 -7.16
C SER A 92 25.57 18.17 -6.86
N ASN A 93 26.49 18.85 -6.17
CA ASN A 93 26.98 20.22 -6.44
C ASN A 93 26.59 21.32 -5.43
N PRO A 94 27.38 22.40 -5.31
CA PRO A 94 28.80 22.60 -5.66
C PRO A 94 29.77 22.51 -4.47
#